data_AF-A0A8T1DDM5-F1
#
_entry.id   AF-A0A8T1DDM5-F1
#
_cell.length_a   1.000
_cell.length_b   1.000
_cell.length_c   1.000
_cell.angle_alpha   90.00
_cell.angle_beta   90.00
_cell.angle_gamma   90.00
#
_symmetry.space_group_name_H-M   'P 1'
#
loop_
_entity.id
_entity.type
_entity.pdbx_description
1 polymer ?
#
loop_
_entity_poly.entity_id
_entity_poly.type
_entity_poly.pdbx_seq_one_letter_code
_entity_poly.pdbx_strand_id
1 'polypeptide(L)'
;MPPAPASADYQHSGQRAAAPSANRGAALPFSHPLYAMDAEGMIHLKATGKGLDDSDLAVHQDEIINTVVKYVQDSMRKELGFREVFIPASSTPEAPVKANVFVSRNYETCKKLLVFVAVSRGLYPGLWSRGLVLHAGVKSGSMLEYFRKAIDEGYGIIVANPNKNVIVMRDGKQRLQIPGSSSPEEHMDSLWDSYVARSAARRVYFLGYSYGGVLIKYLLQSRGDQLMRRNGAIALIESSHRIEDGDSQSVKSILAHRTMYWESNDQLFQTKLDGDAPHRTGCTCLSAGRPPRAHANHYYVTAFCINKIQDALFRFLDTRDATTYVAGEKPVPEPPASAPAFIGNGAGPTAPQLTRQESTRREANNSKMGNSEKHCNLCLFHFTLFDRRHHCRMCHRAVCNACSRDRLFLPGSSTAQRVCTECATEGPRANNQAPTQPVPSYPRINRTASDAVATTNSSSDMSQARNRSDTQMSNQGRSESNAQPPQNSKLSVEDFDLLKVIGKGAFGKVMLVRKKVPDGTSNPNAIYAMKVLKKASVFAKNQVEHTKSERRILRDIDHPFVRVGKGDDTSERAVSVCVV
;
A
#
# COMPACT_ATOMS: atom_id res chain seq x y z
N MET A 1 1.23 -27.44 72.39
CA MET A 1 -0.16 -26.92 72.28
C MET A 1 -0.41 -26.53 70.82
N PRO A 2 -1.67 -26.51 70.33
CA PRO A 2 -1.96 -26.95 68.96
C PRO A 2 -1.64 -25.92 67.86
N PRO A 3 -1.25 -26.38 66.65
CA PRO A 3 -1.21 -25.56 65.44
C PRO A 3 -2.60 -25.43 64.78
N ALA A 4 -2.74 -24.44 63.89
CA ALA A 4 -3.99 -24.14 63.18
C ALA A 4 -4.24 -25.07 61.95
N PRO A 5 -5.50 -25.26 61.51
CA PRO A 5 -5.82 -26.00 60.29
C PRO A 5 -5.46 -25.22 59.01
N ALA A 6 -5.26 -25.96 57.92
CA ALA A 6 -4.71 -25.45 56.66
C ALA A 6 -5.76 -24.88 55.67
N SER A 7 -5.24 -24.32 54.56
CA SER A 7 -5.97 -23.60 53.51
C SER A 7 -6.92 -24.46 52.67
N ALA A 8 -7.95 -23.82 52.10
CA ALA A 8 -8.90 -24.43 51.17
C ALA A 8 -8.53 -24.20 49.69
N ASP A 9 -8.61 -25.26 48.89
CA ASP A 9 -8.66 -25.17 47.43
C ASP A 9 -10.10 -25.06 46.95
N TYR A 10 -10.43 -23.97 46.22
CA TYR A 10 -11.74 -23.81 45.57
C TYR A 10 -11.55 -23.58 44.06
N GLN A 11 -11.87 -24.61 43.27
CA GLN A 11 -11.71 -24.57 41.82
C GLN A 11 -12.73 -23.60 41.19
N HIS A 12 -12.24 -22.48 40.66
CA HIS A 12 -13.12 -21.44 40.12
C HIS A 12 -13.54 -21.76 38.67
N SER A 13 -14.54 -22.64 38.51
CA SER A 13 -15.15 -23.02 37.23
C SER A 13 -15.98 -21.87 36.63
N GLY A 14 -15.30 -20.85 36.10
CA GLY A 14 -15.90 -19.62 35.56
C GLY A 14 -16.65 -19.83 34.24
N GLN A 15 -17.87 -20.36 34.31
CA GLN A 15 -18.81 -20.29 33.19
C GLN A 15 -19.07 -18.81 32.85
N ARG A 16 -18.58 -18.36 31.69
CA ARG A 16 -18.98 -17.06 31.14
C ARG A 16 -20.47 -17.12 30.82
N ALA A 17 -21.28 -16.37 31.57
CA ALA A 17 -22.68 -16.15 31.21
C ALA A 17 -22.74 -15.55 29.80
N ALA A 18 -23.45 -16.22 28.89
CA ALA A 18 -23.62 -15.72 27.54
C ALA A 18 -24.46 -14.44 27.57
N ALA A 19 -23.97 -13.39 26.90
CA ALA A 19 -24.80 -12.22 26.62
C ALA A 19 -26.01 -12.67 25.77
N PRO A 20 -27.21 -12.07 25.95
CA PRO A 20 -28.38 -12.44 25.18
C PRO A 20 -28.08 -12.22 23.69
N SER A 21 -28.23 -13.28 22.89
CA SER A 21 -27.93 -13.23 21.46
C SER A 21 -28.74 -12.12 20.80
N ALA A 22 -28.05 -11.13 20.21
CA ALA A 22 -28.71 -10.03 19.54
C ALA A 22 -29.61 -10.58 18.44
N ASN A 23 -30.91 -10.25 18.50
CA ASN A 23 -31.96 -10.87 17.70
C ASN A 23 -31.60 -10.87 16.21
N ARG A 24 -31.19 -12.04 15.69
CA ARG A 24 -30.76 -12.22 14.30
C ARG A 24 -31.97 -12.18 13.39
N GLY A 25 -32.41 -10.95 13.06
CA GLY A 25 -33.39 -10.73 11.99
C GLY A 25 -32.94 -11.42 10.70
N ALA A 26 -33.91 -11.89 9.92
CA ALA A 26 -33.63 -12.56 8.65
C ALA A 26 -32.72 -11.68 7.77
N ALA A 27 -31.67 -12.28 7.22
CA ALA A 27 -30.72 -11.59 6.35
C ALA A 27 -31.47 -10.92 5.19
N LEU A 28 -31.08 -9.69 4.85
CA LEU A 28 -31.80 -8.90 3.86
C LEU A 28 -31.78 -9.58 2.47
N PRO A 29 -32.87 -9.47 1.69
CA PRO A 29 -32.87 -10.01 0.33
C PRO A 29 -31.90 -9.24 -0.58
N PHE A 30 -30.97 -9.96 -1.21
CA PHE A 30 -30.15 -9.41 -2.28
C PHE A 30 -31.01 -9.21 -3.54
N SER A 31 -31.22 -7.95 -3.93
CA SER A 31 -32.21 -7.56 -4.95
C SER A 31 -31.53 -6.94 -6.18
N HIS A 32 -31.15 -7.77 -7.14
CA HIS A 32 -30.67 -7.40 -8.48
C HIS A 32 -31.64 -7.97 -9.54
N PRO A 33 -31.81 -7.37 -10.74
CA PRO A 33 -32.57 -7.99 -11.83
C PRO A 33 -32.02 -9.35 -12.28
N LEU A 34 -30.79 -9.37 -12.81
CA LEU A 34 -30.18 -10.57 -13.42
C LEU A 34 -29.49 -11.53 -12.43
N TYR A 35 -28.81 -11.01 -11.40
CA TYR A 35 -27.99 -11.82 -10.50
C TYR A 35 -28.71 -12.11 -9.16
N ALA A 36 -28.29 -13.19 -8.51
CA ALA A 36 -28.67 -13.55 -7.15
C ALA A 36 -27.40 -13.80 -6.31
N MET A 37 -27.60 -14.02 -5.01
CA MET A 37 -26.55 -14.30 -4.04
C MET A 37 -26.97 -15.51 -3.21
N ASP A 38 -26.04 -16.45 -3.01
CA ASP A 38 -26.26 -17.66 -2.18
C ASP A 38 -25.96 -17.44 -0.69
N ALA A 39 -26.08 -18.50 0.12
CA ALA A 39 -25.88 -18.47 1.57
C ALA A 39 -24.40 -18.23 1.96
N GLU A 40 -23.47 -18.60 1.08
CA GLU A 40 -22.04 -18.36 1.18
C GLU A 40 -21.69 -16.90 0.84
N GLY A 41 -22.60 -16.20 0.16
CA GLY A 41 -22.48 -14.80 -0.27
C GLY A 41 -21.85 -14.63 -1.65
N MET A 42 -21.71 -15.70 -2.43
CA MET A 42 -21.21 -15.64 -3.81
C MET A 42 -22.32 -15.16 -4.75
N ILE A 43 -21.93 -14.44 -5.80
CA ILE A 43 -22.86 -13.83 -6.75
C ILE A 43 -22.92 -14.68 -8.01
N HIS A 44 -24.13 -15.00 -8.47
CA HIS A 44 -24.39 -15.88 -9.61
C HIS A 44 -25.55 -15.39 -10.47
N LEU A 45 -25.57 -15.76 -11.75
CA LEU A 45 -26.64 -15.41 -12.69
C LEU A 45 -27.89 -16.25 -12.41
N LYS A 46 -29.05 -15.62 -12.17
CA LYS A 46 -30.30 -16.32 -11.82
C LYS A 46 -30.74 -17.36 -12.86
N ALA A 47 -30.51 -17.08 -14.14
CA ALA A 47 -30.97 -17.91 -15.24
C ALA A 47 -30.23 -19.26 -15.36
N THR A 48 -29.06 -19.41 -14.73
CA THR A 48 -28.17 -20.58 -14.90
C THR A 48 -27.52 -21.09 -13.62
N GLY A 49 -27.58 -20.34 -12.52
CA GLY A 49 -26.82 -20.62 -11.30
C GLY A 49 -25.31 -20.42 -11.44
N LYS A 50 -24.82 -19.96 -12.60
CA LYS A 50 -23.38 -19.78 -12.87
C LYS A 50 -22.83 -18.58 -12.12
N GLY A 51 -21.73 -18.75 -11.40
CA GLY A 51 -20.96 -17.65 -10.81
C GLY A 51 -20.37 -16.70 -11.87
N LEU A 52 -20.10 -15.45 -11.48
CA LEU A 52 -19.60 -14.39 -12.37
C LEU A 52 -18.32 -14.78 -13.14
N ASP A 53 -18.29 -14.52 -14.45
CA ASP A 53 -17.09 -14.61 -15.29
C ASP A 53 -16.61 -13.25 -15.83
N ASP A 54 -15.47 -13.23 -16.52
CA ASP A 54 -14.85 -12.00 -17.05
C ASP A 54 -15.77 -11.23 -18.03
N SER A 55 -16.76 -11.89 -18.64
CA SER A 55 -17.78 -11.30 -19.52
C SER A 55 -18.87 -10.60 -18.72
N ASP A 56 -19.37 -11.22 -17.64
CA ASP A 56 -20.29 -10.59 -16.69
C ASP A 56 -19.63 -9.33 -16.10
N LEU A 57 -18.36 -9.44 -15.70
CA LEU A 57 -17.58 -8.36 -15.11
C LEU A 57 -17.21 -7.26 -16.12
N ALA A 58 -17.05 -7.58 -17.40
CA ALA A 58 -16.82 -6.58 -18.45
C ALA A 58 -18.04 -5.68 -18.71
N VAL A 59 -19.26 -6.11 -18.37
CA VAL A 59 -20.52 -5.41 -18.66
C VAL A 59 -21.23 -4.90 -17.40
N HIS A 60 -21.46 -5.78 -16.42
CA HIS A 60 -22.35 -5.52 -15.28
C HIS A 60 -21.63 -5.16 -13.97
N GLN A 61 -20.29 -5.12 -13.93
CA GLN A 61 -19.52 -4.93 -12.69
C GLN A 61 -20.00 -3.76 -11.82
N ASP A 62 -20.27 -2.58 -12.38
CA ASP A 62 -20.71 -1.43 -11.58
C ASP A 62 -22.18 -1.56 -11.11
N GLU A 63 -23.05 -2.24 -11.86
CA GLU A 63 -24.43 -2.57 -11.45
C GLU A 63 -24.42 -3.52 -10.25
N ILE A 64 -23.62 -4.59 -10.36
CA ILE A 64 -23.41 -5.60 -9.30
C ILE A 64 -22.80 -4.94 -8.07
N ILE A 65 -21.71 -4.17 -8.21
CA ILE A 65 -21.06 -3.48 -7.09
C ILE A 65 -22.00 -2.50 -6.40
N ASN A 66 -22.76 -1.68 -7.14
CA ASN A 66 -23.72 -0.75 -6.53
C ASN A 66 -24.80 -1.50 -5.74
N THR A 67 -25.26 -2.66 -6.25
CA THR A 67 -26.23 -3.51 -5.55
C THR A 67 -25.64 -4.14 -4.28
N VAL A 68 -24.40 -4.62 -4.31
CA VAL A 68 -23.72 -5.13 -3.11
C VAL A 68 -23.47 -4.02 -2.09
N VAL A 69 -23.02 -2.83 -2.52
CA VAL A 69 -22.82 -1.68 -1.63
C VAL A 69 -24.13 -1.30 -0.93
N LYS A 70 -25.26 -1.30 -1.67
CA LYS A 70 -26.59 -1.11 -1.08
C LYS A 70 -26.94 -2.22 -0.08
N TYR A 71 -26.74 -3.49 -0.44
CA TYR A 71 -27.02 -4.63 0.45
C TYR A 71 -26.22 -4.52 1.75
N VAL A 72 -24.89 -4.35 1.67
CA VAL A 72 -24.00 -4.25 2.83
C VAL A 72 -24.36 -3.07 3.72
N GLN A 73 -24.62 -1.89 3.15
CA GLN A 73 -24.97 -0.71 3.96
C GLN A 73 -26.41 -0.76 4.51
N ASP A 74 -27.34 -1.44 3.83
CA ASP A 74 -28.65 -1.74 4.42
C ASP A 74 -28.52 -2.78 5.56
N SER A 75 -27.67 -3.79 5.46
CA SER A 75 -27.38 -4.73 6.56
C SER A 75 -26.72 -4.01 7.73
N MET A 76 -25.74 -3.12 7.48
CA MET A 76 -25.16 -2.26 8.52
C MET A 76 -26.22 -1.44 9.26
N ARG A 77 -27.15 -0.79 8.53
CA ARG A 77 -28.20 0.05 9.15
C ARG A 77 -29.31 -0.75 9.83
N LYS A 78 -29.80 -1.83 9.20
CA LYS A 78 -31.02 -2.55 9.61
C LYS A 78 -30.73 -3.76 10.51
N GLU A 79 -29.74 -4.58 10.18
CA GLU A 79 -29.34 -5.74 10.99
C GLU A 79 -28.43 -5.31 12.15
N LEU A 80 -27.35 -4.57 11.84
CA LEU A 80 -26.29 -4.22 12.79
C LEU A 80 -26.51 -2.85 13.47
N GLY A 81 -27.58 -2.15 13.11
CA GLY A 81 -28.06 -0.94 13.78
C GLY A 81 -27.18 0.31 13.64
N PHE A 82 -26.21 0.35 12.73
CA PHE A 82 -25.35 1.52 12.49
C PHE A 82 -26.17 2.75 12.05
N ARG A 83 -25.78 3.94 12.50
CA ARG A 83 -26.24 5.21 11.92
C ARG A 83 -25.20 5.75 10.93
N GLU A 84 -25.69 6.39 9.89
CA GLU A 84 -24.88 7.11 8.91
C GLU A 84 -24.68 8.55 9.39
N VAL A 85 -23.44 9.02 9.36
CA VAL A 85 -23.01 10.37 9.75
C VAL A 85 -22.07 10.93 8.69
N PHE A 86 -21.74 12.22 8.74
CA PHE A 86 -21.15 12.91 7.60
C PHE A 86 -19.89 13.70 7.95
N ILE A 87 -19.08 13.97 6.93
CA ILE A 87 -17.98 14.95 6.98
C ILE A 87 -18.22 15.95 5.84
N PRO A 88 -18.38 17.26 6.12
CA PRO A 88 -18.41 17.90 7.45
C PRO A 88 -19.52 17.39 8.38
N ALA A 89 -19.29 17.39 9.69
CA ALA A 89 -20.23 16.88 10.70
C ALA A 89 -21.52 17.72 10.86
N SER A 90 -21.55 18.92 10.28
CA SER A 90 -22.75 19.77 10.16
C SER A 90 -23.63 19.45 8.93
N SER A 91 -23.24 18.47 8.10
CA SER A 91 -23.97 18.15 6.86
C SER A 91 -25.22 17.32 7.12
N THR A 92 -26.31 17.63 6.43
CA THR A 92 -27.57 16.86 6.47
C THR A 92 -27.58 15.72 5.43
N PRO A 93 -28.51 14.74 5.52
CA PRO A 93 -28.67 13.69 4.50
C PRO A 93 -28.95 14.20 3.08
N GLU A 94 -29.43 15.44 2.93
CA GLU A 94 -29.74 16.10 1.65
C GLU A 94 -28.56 16.91 1.09
N ALA A 95 -27.63 17.37 1.96
CA ALA A 95 -26.54 18.26 1.57
C ALA A 95 -25.67 17.69 0.42
N PRO A 96 -25.38 18.46 -0.65
CA PRO A 96 -24.83 17.92 -1.89
C PRO A 96 -23.33 17.55 -1.82
N VAL A 97 -22.58 18.15 -0.89
CA VAL A 97 -21.12 17.99 -0.78
C VAL A 97 -20.75 17.45 0.60
N LYS A 98 -20.64 16.12 0.70
CA LYS A 98 -20.28 15.41 1.94
C LYS A 98 -19.66 14.03 1.66
N ALA A 99 -18.87 13.56 2.62
CA ALA A 99 -18.46 12.16 2.73
C ALA A 99 -19.30 11.47 3.80
N ASN A 100 -19.73 10.23 3.57
CA ASN A 100 -20.49 9.44 4.54
C ASN A 100 -19.57 8.49 5.33
N VAL A 101 -19.87 8.36 6.62
CA VAL A 101 -19.18 7.55 7.63
C VAL A 101 -20.27 6.77 8.37
N PHE A 102 -19.98 5.53 8.80
CA PHE A 102 -20.95 4.74 9.56
C PHE A 102 -20.47 4.51 10.99
N VAL A 103 -21.37 4.61 11.96
CA VAL A 103 -21.06 4.48 13.38
C VAL A 103 -22.10 3.64 14.12
N SER A 104 -21.69 2.76 15.03
CA SER A 104 -22.61 1.90 15.79
C SER A 104 -23.39 2.69 16.86
N ARG A 105 -24.55 2.19 17.30
CA ARG A 105 -25.43 2.91 18.27
C ARG A 105 -24.74 3.32 19.58
N ASN A 106 -23.70 2.59 19.97
CA ASN A 106 -22.95 2.76 21.22
C ASN A 106 -21.63 3.54 21.07
N TYR A 107 -21.24 4.05 19.89
CA TYR A 107 -19.87 4.60 19.71
C TYR A 107 -19.54 5.77 20.64
N GLU A 108 -20.52 6.62 20.98
CA GLU A 108 -20.35 7.76 21.90
C GLU A 108 -20.14 7.33 23.35
N THR A 109 -20.75 6.22 23.78
CA THR A 109 -20.79 5.76 25.19
C THR A 109 -19.93 4.53 25.47
N CYS A 110 -19.38 3.89 24.44
CA CYS A 110 -18.56 2.68 24.56
C CYS A 110 -17.25 2.93 25.35
N LYS A 111 -16.70 1.85 25.95
CA LYS A 111 -15.39 1.88 26.63
C LYS A 111 -14.23 1.49 25.69
N LYS A 112 -14.48 0.56 24.75
CA LYS A 112 -13.62 0.18 23.62
C LYS A 112 -14.25 0.72 22.33
N LEU A 113 -13.51 1.50 21.54
CA LEU A 113 -13.94 2.00 20.22
C LEU A 113 -13.03 1.43 19.14
N LEU A 114 -13.57 0.81 18.09
CA LEU A 114 -12.82 0.24 16.97
C LEU A 114 -13.07 1.05 15.68
N VAL A 115 -12.01 1.60 15.11
CA VAL A 115 -12.07 2.40 13.88
C VAL A 115 -11.55 1.57 12.70
N PHE A 116 -12.44 1.26 11.76
CA PHE A 116 -12.12 0.58 10.50
C PHE A 116 -11.64 1.60 9.47
N VAL A 117 -10.45 1.38 8.92
CA VAL A 117 -9.82 2.26 7.92
C VAL A 117 -9.39 1.41 6.72
N ALA A 118 -10.12 1.53 5.61
CA ALA A 118 -9.80 0.85 4.35
C ALA A 118 -9.75 1.86 3.20
N VAL A 119 -8.68 1.78 2.38
CA VAL A 119 -8.41 2.73 1.30
C VAL A 119 -8.20 1.97 -0.01
N SER A 120 -9.06 2.19 -0.99
CA SER A 120 -8.92 1.70 -2.37
C SER A 120 -9.80 2.48 -3.35
N ARG A 121 -9.43 2.50 -4.64
CA ARG A 121 -10.11 3.30 -5.68
C ARG A 121 -11.56 2.84 -5.85
N GLY A 122 -12.52 3.72 -5.53
CA GLY A 122 -13.95 3.41 -5.62
C GLY A 122 -14.45 2.45 -4.54
N LEU A 123 -13.74 2.37 -3.40
CA LEU A 123 -14.21 1.62 -2.23
C LEU A 123 -15.29 2.40 -1.46
N TYR A 124 -16.24 1.67 -0.91
CA TYR A 124 -17.33 2.20 -0.08
C TYR A 124 -17.27 1.62 1.34
N PRO A 125 -17.75 2.33 2.37
CA PRO A 125 -17.84 1.83 3.73
C PRO A 125 -18.58 0.49 3.80
N GLY A 126 -18.03 -0.44 4.59
CA GLY A 126 -18.51 -1.81 4.73
C GLY A 126 -17.83 -2.82 3.80
N LEU A 127 -17.01 -2.40 2.84
CA LEU A 127 -16.27 -3.30 1.94
C LEU A 127 -14.76 -3.29 2.21
N TRP A 128 -14.11 -4.45 2.08
CA TRP A 128 -12.64 -4.55 2.01
C TRP A 128 -12.13 -4.17 0.61
N SER A 129 -12.72 -4.75 -0.44
CA SER A 129 -12.36 -4.47 -1.83
C SER A 129 -13.49 -4.87 -2.79
N ARG A 130 -13.68 -4.07 -3.86
CA ARG A 130 -14.57 -4.41 -4.99
C ARG A 130 -14.24 -5.78 -5.59
N GLY A 131 -12.95 -6.08 -5.80
CA GLY A 131 -12.54 -7.36 -6.38
C GLY A 131 -12.74 -8.55 -5.44
N LEU A 132 -12.60 -8.36 -4.11
CA LEU A 132 -12.90 -9.43 -3.15
C LEU A 132 -14.39 -9.77 -3.15
N VAL A 133 -15.27 -8.77 -3.22
CA VAL A 133 -16.73 -8.98 -3.36
C VAL A 133 -17.06 -9.81 -4.60
N LEU A 134 -16.44 -9.49 -5.74
CA LEU A 134 -16.80 -10.08 -7.04
C LEU A 134 -16.22 -11.50 -7.23
N HIS A 135 -15.05 -11.79 -6.65
CA HIS A 135 -14.36 -13.07 -6.83
C HIS A 135 -14.41 -14.00 -5.60
N ALA A 136 -14.68 -13.49 -4.40
CA ALA A 136 -14.73 -14.26 -3.15
C ALA A 136 -15.99 -13.95 -2.29
N GLY A 137 -17.00 -13.38 -2.93
CA GLY A 137 -18.34 -13.16 -2.36
C GLY A 137 -18.41 -12.03 -1.34
N VAL A 138 -19.64 -11.66 -0.97
CA VAL A 138 -19.92 -10.60 0.00
C VAL A 138 -19.43 -10.97 1.40
N LYS A 139 -19.44 -12.26 1.77
CA LYS A 139 -19.01 -12.74 3.09
C LYS A 139 -17.53 -12.46 3.39
N SER A 140 -16.64 -12.65 2.41
CA SER A 140 -15.20 -12.36 2.55
C SER A 140 -14.81 -10.98 1.98
N GLY A 141 -15.60 -10.43 1.06
CA GLY A 141 -15.38 -9.10 0.47
C GLY A 141 -15.90 -7.93 1.29
N SER A 142 -16.78 -8.18 2.27
CA SER A 142 -17.33 -7.17 3.18
C SER A 142 -16.80 -7.31 4.62
N MET A 143 -16.95 -6.23 5.37
CA MET A 143 -16.60 -6.12 6.79
C MET A 143 -17.69 -6.69 7.72
N LEU A 144 -18.81 -7.21 7.20
CA LEU A 144 -20.01 -7.55 8.00
C LEU A 144 -19.72 -8.53 9.14
N GLU A 145 -18.96 -9.59 8.90
CA GLU A 145 -18.62 -10.56 9.97
C GLU A 145 -17.69 -9.95 11.02
N TYR A 146 -16.78 -9.04 10.62
CA TYR A 146 -15.94 -8.28 11.54
C TYR A 146 -16.76 -7.28 12.37
N PHE A 147 -17.81 -6.68 11.81
CA PHE A 147 -18.72 -5.83 12.57
C PHE A 147 -19.54 -6.63 13.58
N ARG A 148 -20.06 -7.81 13.21
CA ARG A 148 -20.75 -8.72 14.13
C ARG A 148 -19.84 -9.10 15.30
N LYS A 149 -18.65 -9.64 15.00
CA LYS A 149 -17.65 -10.00 16.03
C LYS A 149 -17.23 -8.82 16.90
N ALA A 150 -17.08 -7.60 16.35
CA ALA A 150 -16.78 -6.41 17.13
C ALA A 150 -17.95 -5.97 18.04
N ILE A 151 -19.20 -6.13 17.62
CA ILE A 151 -20.38 -5.88 18.46
C ILE A 151 -20.44 -6.92 19.60
N ASP A 152 -20.23 -8.20 19.30
CA ASP A 152 -20.23 -9.30 20.28
C ASP A 152 -19.12 -9.12 21.34
N GLU A 153 -17.92 -8.68 20.94
CA GLU A 153 -16.81 -8.34 21.87
C GLU A 153 -16.94 -6.95 22.54
N GLY A 154 -18.12 -6.31 22.42
CA GLY A 154 -18.49 -5.11 23.17
C GLY A 154 -17.87 -3.79 22.71
N TYR A 155 -17.42 -3.69 21.45
CA TYR A 155 -16.88 -2.44 20.89
C TYR A 155 -18.01 -1.48 20.46
N GLY A 156 -17.75 -0.18 20.55
CA GLY A 156 -18.33 0.79 19.62
C GLY A 156 -17.52 0.79 18.32
N ILE A 157 -18.13 1.12 17.20
CA ILE A 157 -17.51 1.00 15.87
C ILE A 157 -17.65 2.31 15.10
N ILE A 158 -16.59 2.71 14.40
CA ILE A 158 -16.60 3.75 13.36
C ILE A 158 -16.00 3.15 12.08
N VAL A 159 -16.65 3.38 10.94
CA VAL A 159 -16.20 2.94 9.61
C VAL A 159 -15.91 4.18 8.77
N ALA A 160 -14.62 4.47 8.60
CA ALA A 160 -14.16 5.65 7.89
C ALA A 160 -14.41 5.54 6.36
N ASN A 161 -14.45 6.68 5.67
CA ASN A 161 -14.54 6.75 4.22
C ASN A 161 -13.49 7.70 3.59
N PRO A 162 -12.18 7.47 3.84
CA PRO A 162 -11.10 8.30 3.30
C PRO A 162 -11.03 8.32 1.77
N ASN A 163 -11.80 7.48 1.08
CA ASN A 163 -11.90 7.40 -0.39
C ASN A 163 -12.84 8.46 -0.99
N LYS A 164 -13.71 9.07 -0.19
CA LYS A 164 -14.78 9.96 -0.66
C LYS A 164 -14.36 11.43 -0.55
N ASN A 165 -13.40 11.84 -1.39
CA ASN A 165 -12.80 13.17 -1.30
C ASN A 165 -13.42 14.23 -2.22
N VAL A 166 -14.17 13.79 -3.23
CA VAL A 166 -14.81 14.67 -4.23
C VAL A 166 -16.23 14.24 -4.58
N ILE A 167 -17.02 15.22 -4.98
CA ILE A 167 -18.27 15.06 -5.72
C ILE A 167 -18.02 15.44 -7.18
N VAL A 168 -18.54 14.63 -8.11
CA VAL A 168 -18.66 15.01 -9.52
C VAL A 168 -20.09 15.49 -9.71
N MET A 169 -20.26 16.69 -10.26
CA MET A 169 -21.57 17.28 -10.49
C MET A 169 -22.29 16.62 -11.67
N ARG A 170 -23.60 16.89 -11.83
CA ARG A 170 -24.44 16.31 -12.90
C ARG A 170 -23.94 16.64 -14.33
N ASP A 171 -23.10 17.64 -14.50
CA ASP A 171 -22.49 18.02 -15.78
C ASP A 171 -21.29 17.14 -16.18
N GLY A 172 -20.81 16.28 -15.28
CA GLY A 172 -19.60 15.45 -15.45
C GLY A 172 -18.28 16.23 -15.48
N LYS A 173 -18.31 17.57 -15.45
CA LYS A 173 -17.15 18.46 -15.66
C LYS A 173 -16.69 19.09 -14.35
N GLN A 174 -17.62 19.57 -13.52
CA GLN A 174 -17.28 20.20 -12.25
C GLN A 174 -17.01 19.12 -11.18
N ARG A 175 -15.83 19.21 -10.55
CA ARG A 175 -15.43 18.36 -9.42
C ARG A 175 -15.27 19.23 -8.18
N LEU A 176 -16.15 19.05 -7.21
CA LEU A 176 -16.10 19.77 -5.93
C LEU A 176 -15.35 18.91 -4.91
N GLN A 177 -14.37 19.51 -4.22
CA GLN A 177 -13.76 18.90 -3.04
C GLN A 177 -14.74 18.93 -1.87
N ILE A 178 -14.71 17.90 -1.03
CA ILE A 178 -15.53 17.83 0.19
C ILE A 178 -14.73 18.47 1.34
N PRO A 179 -15.20 19.56 1.99
CA PRO A 179 -14.50 20.16 3.12
C PRO A 179 -14.35 19.18 4.28
N GLY A 180 -13.20 19.20 4.96
CA GLY A 180 -12.87 18.20 5.98
C GLY A 180 -12.56 16.81 5.41
N SER A 181 -12.51 16.63 4.09
CA SER A 181 -12.31 15.32 3.47
C SER A 181 -11.65 15.39 2.09
N SER A 182 -11.07 16.53 1.71
CA SER A 182 -10.57 16.79 0.35
C SER A 182 -9.31 15.98 0.00
N SER A 183 -8.65 15.43 1.01
CA SER A 183 -7.71 14.31 0.91
C SER A 183 -8.06 13.18 1.89
N PRO A 184 -7.50 11.96 1.71
CA PRO A 184 -7.64 10.86 2.67
C PRO A 184 -7.15 11.20 4.09
N GLU A 185 -6.13 12.05 4.20
CA GLU A 185 -5.56 12.53 5.46
C GLU A 185 -6.53 13.50 6.16
N GLU A 186 -7.02 14.52 5.44
CA GLU A 186 -8.00 15.50 5.98
C GLU A 186 -9.29 14.81 6.46
N HIS A 187 -9.70 13.73 5.76
CA HIS A 187 -10.83 12.90 6.19
C HIS A 187 -10.57 12.26 7.56
N MET A 188 -9.39 11.69 7.79
CA MET A 188 -9.04 11.08 9.08
C MET A 188 -8.91 12.12 10.19
N ASP A 189 -8.42 13.31 9.87
CA ASP A 189 -8.37 14.43 10.81
C ASP A 189 -9.78 14.88 11.23
N SER A 190 -10.67 15.11 10.26
CA SER A 190 -12.05 15.51 10.55
C SER A 190 -12.85 14.40 11.23
N LEU A 191 -12.56 13.13 10.92
CA LEU A 191 -13.11 11.97 11.62
C LEU A 191 -12.68 11.96 13.09
N TRP A 192 -11.43 12.28 13.38
CA TRP A 192 -10.91 12.40 14.74
C TRP A 192 -11.62 13.53 15.50
N ASP A 193 -11.57 14.76 14.98
CA ASP A 193 -12.07 15.96 15.66
C ASP A 193 -13.61 16.00 15.79
N SER A 194 -14.33 15.33 14.90
CA SER A 194 -15.80 15.27 14.93
C SER A 194 -16.34 14.09 15.73
N TYR A 195 -15.69 12.92 15.68
CA TYR A 195 -16.28 11.67 16.18
C TYR A 195 -15.40 10.92 17.18
N VAL A 196 -14.13 10.62 16.84
CA VAL A 196 -13.27 9.77 17.69
C VAL A 196 -12.92 10.48 18.99
N ALA A 197 -12.45 11.73 18.92
CA ALA A 197 -12.05 12.52 20.08
C ALA A 197 -13.21 12.74 21.07
N ARG A 198 -14.43 12.94 20.54
CA ARG A 198 -15.64 13.25 21.32
C ARG A 198 -16.29 12.04 21.99
N SER A 199 -15.95 10.82 21.58
CA SER A 199 -16.43 9.59 22.23
C SER A 199 -15.92 9.44 23.67
N ALA A 200 -16.69 8.80 24.55
CA ALA A 200 -16.28 8.45 25.91
C ALA A 200 -15.26 7.28 25.98
N ALA A 201 -14.80 6.77 24.83
CA ALA A 201 -13.98 5.58 24.73
C ALA A 201 -12.59 5.76 25.37
N ARG A 202 -12.36 5.02 26.45
CA ARG A 202 -11.08 4.98 27.17
C ARG A 202 -9.96 4.37 26.33
N ARG A 203 -10.30 3.52 25.35
CA ARG A 203 -9.37 3.01 24.33
C ARG A 203 -9.96 3.08 22.93
N VAL A 204 -9.16 3.58 22.00
CA VAL A 204 -9.41 3.64 20.56
C VAL A 204 -8.47 2.64 19.88
N TYR A 205 -9.07 1.65 19.24
CA TYR A 205 -8.45 0.57 18.49
C TYR A 205 -8.62 0.85 16.99
N PHE A 206 -7.72 0.32 16.17
CA PHE A 206 -7.79 0.51 14.72
C PHE A 206 -7.68 -0.82 13.97
N LEU A 207 -8.43 -0.96 12.90
CA LEU A 207 -8.27 -2.04 11.93
C LEU A 207 -8.00 -1.42 10.55
N GLY A 208 -6.76 -1.55 10.09
CA GLY A 208 -6.29 -1.02 8.81
C GLY A 208 -6.21 -2.08 7.72
N TYR A 209 -6.86 -1.83 6.57
CA TYR A 209 -6.71 -2.65 5.37
C TYR A 209 -6.02 -1.86 4.24
N SER A 210 -5.04 -2.49 3.58
CA SER A 210 -4.28 -1.89 2.48
C SER A 210 -3.65 -0.53 2.87
N TYR A 211 -3.87 0.54 2.09
CA TYR A 211 -3.34 1.86 2.41
C TYR A 211 -3.95 2.49 3.69
N GLY A 212 -4.98 1.88 4.28
CA GLY A 212 -5.54 2.30 5.57
C GLY A 212 -4.51 2.30 6.72
N GLY A 213 -3.51 1.41 6.70
CA GLY A 213 -2.43 1.42 7.69
C GLY A 213 -1.49 2.64 7.56
N VAL A 214 -1.35 3.22 6.37
CA VAL A 214 -0.62 4.48 6.18
C VAL A 214 -1.36 5.64 6.85
N LEU A 215 -2.68 5.67 6.69
CA LEU A 215 -3.54 6.68 7.34
C LEU A 215 -3.60 6.53 8.87
N ILE A 216 -3.52 5.30 9.39
CA ILE A 216 -3.39 5.08 10.84
C ILE A 216 -2.03 5.59 11.33
N LYS A 217 -0.92 5.30 10.63
CA LYS A 217 0.40 5.85 10.97
C LYS A 217 0.41 7.39 10.94
N TYR A 218 -0.20 7.98 9.92
CA TYR A 218 -0.40 9.43 9.81
C TYR A 218 -1.14 9.99 11.02
N LEU A 219 -2.27 9.39 11.43
CA LEU A 219 -3.08 9.88 12.55
C LEU A 219 -2.34 9.75 13.90
N LEU A 220 -1.57 8.68 14.10
CA LEU A 220 -0.68 8.55 15.27
C LEU A 220 0.33 9.71 15.33
N GLN A 221 0.94 10.05 14.20
CA GLN A 221 1.92 11.13 14.09
C GLN A 221 1.27 12.53 14.20
N SER A 222 0.07 12.75 13.66
CA SER A 222 -0.61 14.06 13.67
C SER A 222 -1.29 14.38 15.00
N ARG A 223 -1.77 13.36 15.75
CA ARG A 223 -2.55 13.56 16.99
C ARG A 223 -1.76 13.39 18.27
N GLY A 224 -0.56 12.79 18.20
CA GLY A 224 0.39 12.71 19.31
C GLY A 224 -0.26 12.30 20.63
N ASP A 225 0.06 13.01 21.71
CA ASP A 225 -0.40 12.77 23.07
C ASP A 225 -1.89 12.43 23.25
N GLN A 226 -2.80 13.07 22.50
CA GLN A 226 -4.24 12.83 22.62
C GLN A 226 -4.61 11.39 22.24
N LEU A 227 -3.97 10.88 21.17
CA LEU A 227 -4.14 9.52 20.70
C LEU A 227 -3.26 8.56 21.50
N MET A 228 -1.99 8.90 21.79
CA MET A 228 -1.09 8.06 22.62
C MET A 228 -1.75 7.61 23.93
N ARG A 229 -2.41 8.53 24.66
CA ARG A 229 -3.07 8.26 25.96
C ARG A 229 -4.32 7.38 25.84
N ARG A 230 -4.94 7.33 24.65
CA ARG A 230 -6.16 6.54 24.36
C ARG A 230 -5.88 5.34 23.44
N ASN A 231 -4.64 5.10 23.02
CA ASN A 231 -4.34 4.08 22.02
C ASN A 231 -4.58 2.66 22.57
N GLY A 232 -5.38 1.89 21.84
CA GLY A 232 -5.56 0.45 22.05
C GLY A 232 -4.52 -0.36 21.28
N ALA A 233 -4.96 -1.48 20.75
CA ALA A 233 -4.23 -2.28 19.77
C ALA A 233 -4.63 -1.88 18.33
N ILE A 234 -3.72 -2.09 17.38
CA ILE A 234 -3.88 -1.79 15.96
C ILE A 234 -3.67 -3.08 15.17
N ALA A 235 -4.68 -3.53 14.43
CA ALA A 235 -4.58 -4.70 13.57
C ALA A 235 -4.48 -4.28 12.10
N LEU A 236 -3.53 -4.87 11.37
CA LEU A 236 -3.25 -4.53 9.97
C LEU A 236 -3.33 -5.76 9.06
N ILE A 237 -4.08 -5.63 7.96
CA ILE A 237 -4.33 -6.69 6.98
C ILE A 237 -3.86 -6.21 5.61
N GLU A 238 -2.88 -6.91 5.00
CA GLU A 238 -2.33 -6.58 3.67
C GLU A 238 -1.92 -5.07 3.53
N SER A 239 -1.52 -4.47 4.67
CA SER A 239 -1.25 -3.04 4.83
C SER A 239 0.01 -2.57 4.10
N SER A 240 -0.12 -1.52 3.28
CA SER A 240 0.99 -0.95 2.51
C SER A 240 1.87 0.05 3.28
N HIS A 241 1.73 0.13 4.61
CA HIS A 241 2.52 1.00 5.45
C HIS A 241 4.00 0.62 5.51
N ARG A 242 4.85 1.60 5.84
CA ARG A 242 6.28 1.42 6.13
C ARG A 242 6.70 2.30 7.30
N ILE A 243 7.68 1.83 8.07
CA ILE A 243 8.41 2.65 9.03
C ILE A 243 9.43 3.54 8.28
N GLU A 244 9.57 4.78 8.72
CA GLU A 244 10.41 5.81 8.09
C GLU A 244 11.26 6.53 9.16
N ASP A 245 12.43 7.05 8.79
CA ASP A 245 13.35 7.67 9.74
C ASP A 245 12.71 8.83 10.50
N GLY A 246 11.86 9.62 9.82
CA GLY A 246 11.11 10.74 10.38
C GLY A 246 9.88 10.38 11.24
N ASP A 247 9.51 9.09 11.37
CA ASP A 247 8.45 8.70 12.32
C ASP A 247 8.90 9.01 13.76
N SER A 248 8.02 9.58 14.58
CA SER A 248 8.34 9.85 15.99
C SER A 248 8.59 8.55 16.77
N GLN A 249 9.41 8.62 17.82
CA GLN A 249 9.68 7.45 18.67
C GLN A 249 8.40 6.88 19.30
N SER A 250 7.41 7.74 19.55
CA SER A 250 6.07 7.36 20.00
C SER A 250 5.32 6.50 18.96
N VAL A 251 5.35 6.89 17.67
CA VAL A 251 4.82 6.08 16.57
C VAL A 251 5.57 4.76 16.45
N LYS A 252 6.91 4.79 16.42
CA LYS A 252 7.76 3.60 16.32
C LYS A 252 7.48 2.60 17.47
N SER A 253 7.26 3.10 18.68
CA SER A 253 6.88 2.28 19.84
C SER A 253 5.46 1.66 19.71
N ILE A 254 4.47 2.41 19.21
CA ILE A 254 3.13 1.86 18.95
C ILE A 254 3.15 0.80 17.85
N LEU A 255 3.95 0.99 16.79
CA LEU A 255 4.13 -0.02 15.74
C LEU A 255 4.73 -1.30 16.36
N ALA A 256 5.83 -1.20 17.11
CA ALA A 256 6.49 -2.37 17.69
C ALA A 256 5.62 -3.12 18.73
N HIS A 257 4.96 -2.41 19.65
CA HIS A 257 4.36 -3.00 20.86
C HIS A 257 2.83 -3.07 20.85
N ARG A 258 2.15 -2.27 20.02
CA ARG A 258 0.68 -2.16 19.98
C ARG A 258 0.09 -2.51 18.61
N THR A 259 0.92 -2.86 17.63
CA THR A 259 0.48 -3.15 16.27
C THR A 259 0.86 -4.56 15.84
N MET A 260 -0.11 -5.27 15.24
CA MET A 260 0.06 -6.60 14.67
C MET A 260 -0.33 -6.58 13.20
N TYR A 261 0.49 -7.19 12.35
CA TYR A 261 0.29 -7.28 10.92
C TYR A 261 0.28 -8.74 10.46
N TRP A 262 -0.73 -9.09 9.67
CA TRP A 262 -0.82 -10.41 9.02
C TRP A 262 -0.63 -10.30 7.51
N GLU A 263 0.20 -11.20 6.96
CA GLU A 263 0.38 -11.36 5.51
C GLU A 263 0.33 -12.84 5.09
N SER A 264 -0.15 -13.06 3.86
CA SER A 264 -0.34 -14.37 3.25
C SER A 264 0.99 -14.95 2.75
N ASN A 265 1.45 -16.08 3.29
CA ASN A 265 2.75 -16.68 2.93
C ASN A 265 2.80 -18.20 3.28
N ASP A 266 3.86 -18.90 2.84
CA ASP A 266 3.97 -20.37 2.95
C ASP A 266 4.29 -20.90 4.38
N GLN A 267 4.44 -20.05 5.40
CA GLN A 267 4.64 -20.48 6.81
C GLN A 267 3.31 -20.84 7.48
N LEU A 268 3.34 -21.75 8.47
CA LEU A 268 2.16 -22.14 9.27
C LEU A 268 1.45 -20.93 9.90
N PHE A 269 0.14 -21.04 10.07
CA PHE A 269 -0.70 -20.01 10.70
C PHE A 269 -0.16 -19.63 12.10
N GLN A 270 -0.12 -18.32 12.38
CA GLN A 270 0.46 -17.71 13.59
C GLN A 270 1.98 -17.89 13.77
N THR A 271 2.71 -18.39 12.77
CA THR A 271 4.18 -18.30 12.75
C THR A 271 4.61 -16.84 12.74
N LYS A 272 5.47 -16.43 13.70
CA LYS A 272 6.12 -15.12 13.69
C LYS A 272 7.03 -15.00 12.47
N LEU A 273 6.89 -13.92 11.72
CA LEU A 273 7.73 -13.61 10.59
C LEU A 273 8.92 -12.76 11.04
N ASP A 274 10.11 -13.11 10.56
CA ASP A 274 11.36 -12.40 10.80
C ASP A 274 11.96 -11.90 9.48
N GLY A 275 12.87 -10.92 9.54
CA GLY A 275 13.50 -10.32 8.35
C GLY A 275 12.70 -9.14 7.78
N ASP A 276 12.43 -9.15 6.47
CA ASP A 276 11.96 -7.94 5.76
C ASP A 276 10.65 -7.39 6.32
N ALA A 277 9.64 -8.22 6.61
CA ALA A 277 8.33 -7.72 7.01
C ALA A 277 8.35 -6.92 8.32
N PRO A 278 8.95 -7.38 9.44
CA PRO A 278 9.16 -6.53 10.62
C PRO A 278 10.02 -5.29 10.34
N HIS A 279 11.14 -5.41 9.64
CA HIS A 279 12.01 -4.27 9.35
C HIS A 279 11.33 -3.20 8.48
N ARG A 280 10.49 -3.62 7.53
CA ARG A 280 9.71 -2.79 6.61
C ARG A 280 8.58 -2.04 7.31
N THR A 281 7.91 -2.68 8.26
CA THR A 281 6.67 -2.19 8.89
C THR A 281 6.88 -1.55 10.26
N GLY A 282 7.96 -1.90 10.95
CA GLY A 282 8.16 -1.57 12.37
C GLY A 282 7.23 -2.33 13.32
N CYS A 283 6.47 -3.31 12.82
CA CYS A 283 5.43 -4.02 13.58
C CYS A 283 5.83 -5.47 13.90
N THR A 284 5.07 -6.10 14.80
CA THR A 284 5.10 -7.57 14.90
C THR A 284 4.30 -8.17 13.74
N CYS A 285 4.90 -9.12 13.02
CA CYS A 285 4.35 -9.72 11.81
C CYS A 285 4.06 -11.22 12.02
N LEU A 286 2.88 -11.67 11.59
CA LEU A 286 2.42 -13.05 11.72
C LEU A 286 1.97 -13.63 10.37
N SER A 287 2.20 -14.93 10.18
CA SER A 287 1.68 -15.65 9.02
C SER A 287 0.18 -15.89 9.10
N ALA A 288 -0.55 -15.50 8.05
CA ALA A 288 -1.92 -15.97 7.81
C ALA A 288 -1.97 -17.39 7.20
N GLY A 289 -0.84 -17.95 6.78
CA GLY A 289 -0.77 -19.11 5.89
C GLY A 289 -1.07 -18.77 4.43
N ARG A 290 -1.30 -19.80 3.60
CA ARG A 290 -1.63 -19.67 2.16
C ARG A 290 -2.68 -20.74 1.79
N PRO A 291 -3.70 -20.42 0.98
CA PRO A 291 -4.68 -21.43 0.55
C PRO A 291 -4.03 -22.46 -0.41
N PRO A 292 -4.64 -23.67 -0.55
CA PRO A 292 -4.17 -24.68 -1.50
C PRO A 292 -4.04 -24.14 -2.93
N ARG A 293 -2.97 -24.55 -3.62
CA ARG A 293 -2.49 -23.94 -4.87
C ARG A 293 -3.47 -23.97 -6.06
N ALA A 294 -4.53 -24.78 -6.02
CA ALA A 294 -5.48 -24.97 -7.12
C ALA A 294 -6.19 -23.68 -7.58
N HIS A 295 -6.41 -22.72 -6.68
CA HIS A 295 -7.21 -21.51 -6.96
C HIS A 295 -6.53 -20.21 -6.50
N ALA A 296 -5.20 -20.17 -6.47
CA ALA A 296 -4.42 -19.07 -5.89
C ALA A 296 -4.34 -17.79 -6.76
N ASN A 297 -5.48 -17.19 -7.11
CA ASN A 297 -5.51 -15.78 -7.52
C ASN A 297 -5.43 -14.86 -6.29
N HIS A 298 -5.01 -13.60 -6.48
CA HIS A 298 -4.81 -12.65 -5.37
C HIS A 298 -6.06 -12.47 -4.49
N TYR A 299 -7.26 -12.50 -5.08
CA TYR A 299 -8.50 -12.30 -4.34
C TYR A 299 -8.81 -13.48 -3.41
N TYR A 300 -8.63 -14.71 -3.86
CA TYR A 300 -8.78 -15.89 -3.00
C TYR A 300 -7.72 -15.95 -1.90
N VAL A 301 -6.47 -15.54 -2.18
CA VAL A 301 -5.39 -15.46 -1.17
C VAL A 301 -5.72 -14.42 -0.09
N THR A 302 -6.11 -13.22 -0.47
CA THR A 302 -6.49 -12.17 0.50
C THR A 302 -7.79 -12.49 1.23
N ALA A 303 -8.78 -13.11 0.58
CA ALA A 303 -10.00 -13.58 1.24
C ALA A 303 -9.71 -14.69 2.27
N PHE A 304 -8.84 -15.64 1.94
CA PHE A 304 -8.34 -16.64 2.89
C PHE A 304 -7.68 -15.98 4.10
N CYS A 305 -6.80 -15.00 3.89
CA CYS A 305 -6.18 -14.23 4.96
C CYS A 305 -7.22 -13.56 5.88
N ILE A 306 -8.13 -12.76 5.31
CA ILE A 306 -9.21 -12.07 6.05
C ILE A 306 -10.07 -13.07 6.86
N ASN A 307 -10.42 -14.22 6.28
CA ASN A 307 -11.23 -15.22 6.99
C ASN A 307 -10.43 -15.92 8.11
N LYS A 308 -9.19 -16.35 7.82
CA LYS A 308 -8.35 -17.16 8.71
C LYS A 308 -7.90 -16.39 9.96
N ILE A 309 -7.59 -15.10 9.83
CA ILE A 309 -7.03 -14.32 10.94
C ILE A 309 -8.09 -13.77 11.91
N GLN A 310 -9.38 -13.85 11.62
CA GLN A 310 -10.42 -13.08 12.34
C GLN A 310 -10.36 -13.28 13.87
N ASP A 311 -10.43 -14.52 14.37
CA ASP A 311 -10.39 -14.78 15.82
C ASP A 311 -9.02 -14.48 16.45
N ALA A 312 -7.91 -14.68 15.72
CA ALA A 312 -6.58 -14.28 16.17
C ALA A 312 -6.49 -12.74 16.33
N LEU A 313 -7.04 -12.01 15.37
CA LEU A 313 -7.07 -10.56 15.35
C LEU A 313 -7.86 -10.01 16.55
N PHE A 314 -9.06 -10.53 16.84
CA PHE A 314 -9.83 -10.07 18.00
C PHE A 314 -9.19 -10.45 19.34
N ARG A 315 -8.57 -11.64 19.47
CA ARG A 315 -7.79 -12.00 20.66
C ARG A 315 -6.56 -11.09 20.86
N PHE A 316 -5.91 -10.68 19.78
CA PHE A 316 -4.86 -9.65 19.83
C PHE A 316 -5.44 -8.28 20.27
N LEU A 317 -6.63 -7.89 19.80
CA LEU A 317 -7.23 -6.60 20.18
C LEU A 317 -7.59 -6.47 21.68
N ASP A 318 -7.80 -7.56 22.42
CA ASP A 318 -7.93 -7.51 23.88
C ASP A 318 -6.58 -7.69 24.63
N THR A 319 -5.51 -8.05 23.92
CA THR A 319 -4.17 -8.18 24.48
C THR A 319 -3.47 -6.80 24.56
N ARG A 320 -2.65 -6.58 25.59
CA ARG A 320 -1.96 -5.29 25.77
C ARG A 320 -0.74 -5.12 24.88
N ASP A 321 0.05 -6.17 24.67
CA ASP A 321 1.36 -6.09 24.00
C ASP A 321 1.54 -7.19 22.96
N ALA A 322 2.05 -6.83 21.79
CA ALA A 322 2.30 -7.75 20.69
C ALA A 322 3.31 -8.85 21.05
N THR A 323 4.31 -8.55 21.88
CA THR A 323 5.30 -9.55 22.34
C THR A 323 4.66 -10.60 23.25
N THR A 324 3.79 -10.17 24.17
CA THR A 324 3.04 -11.07 25.06
C THR A 324 2.03 -11.91 24.28
N TYR A 325 1.41 -11.35 23.23
CA TYR A 325 0.51 -12.10 22.35
C TYR A 325 1.26 -13.27 21.68
N VAL A 326 2.39 -12.99 21.01
CA VAL A 326 3.16 -14.03 20.29
C VAL A 326 3.75 -15.08 21.24
N ALA A 327 4.09 -14.72 22.47
CA ALA A 327 4.54 -15.68 23.49
C ALA A 327 3.42 -16.63 23.99
N GLY A 328 2.15 -16.22 23.88
CA GLY A 328 0.99 -17.07 24.22
C GLY A 328 0.49 -17.95 23.08
N GLU A 329 0.73 -17.55 21.83
CA GLU A 329 0.37 -18.32 20.65
C GLU A 329 1.36 -19.46 20.39
N LYS A 330 0.84 -20.63 19.98
CA LYS A 330 1.64 -21.68 19.35
C LYS A 330 1.26 -21.75 17.87
N PRO A 331 2.22 -21.89 16.93
CA PRO A 331 1.89 -22.17 15.54
C PRO A 331 0.99 -23.41 15.46
N VAL A 332 -0.15 -23.27 14.80
CA VAL A 332 -1.14 -24.35 14.72
C VAL A 332 -0.80 -25.20 13.49
N PRO A 333 -0.44 -26.49 13.66
CA PRO A 333 -0.36 -27.41 12.52
C PRO A 333 -1.76 -27.51 11.90
N GLU A 334 -1.87 -27.33 10.59
CA GLU A 334 -3.15 -27.59 9.94
C GLU A 334 -3.48 -29.09 10.11
N PRO A 335 -4.73 -29.46 10.47
CA PRO A 335 -5.12 -30.85 10.47
C PRO A 335 -4.90 -31.42 9.06
N PRO A 336 -4.44 -32.67 8.92
CA PRO A 336 -4.20 -33.25 7.61
C PRO A 336 -5.49 -33.18 6.80
N ALA A 337 -5.43 -32.55 5.62
CA ALA A 337 -6.58 -32.39 4.77
C ALA A 337 -7.18 -33.77 4.49
N SER A 338 -8.41 -33.99 4.95
CA SER A 338 -9.15 -35.22 4.68
C SER A 338 -9.28 -35.38 3.17
N ALA A 339 -8.56 -36.35 2.62
CA ALA A 339 -8.71 -36.71 1.22
C ALA A 339 -10.21 -36.98 0.97
N PRO A 340 -10.78 -36.46 -0.14
CA PRO A 340 -12.21 -36.64 -0.41
C PRO A 340 -12.52 -38.13 -0.43
N ALA A 341 -13.43 -38.54 0.46
CA ALA A 341 -13.78 -39.94 0.61
C ALA A 341 -14.34 -40.47 -0.72
N PHE A 342 -13.60 -41.36 -1.37
CA PHE A 342 -14.07 -42.07 -2.55
C PHE A 342 -15.22 -42.97 -2.11
N ILE A 343 -16.46 -42.51 -2.34
CA ILE A 343 -17.66 -43.34 -2.22
C ILE A 343 -17.61 -44.35 -3.36
N GLY A 344 -17.05 -45.53 -3.08
CA GLY A 344 -17.02 -46.64 -4.01
C GLY A 344 -18.41 -47.24 -4.16
N ASN A 345 -19.00 -47.11 -5.35
CA ASN A 345 -20.11 -47.94 -5.82
C ASN A 345 -19.60 -48.94 -6.87
N GLY A 346 -20.19 -50.13 -6.90
CA GLY A 346 -19.62 -51.32 -7.55
C GLY A 346 -19.80 -51.40 -9.07
N ALA A 347 -19.34 -52.53 -9.63
CA ALA A 347 -19.49 -52.90 -11.04
C ALA A 347 -20.98 -53.13 -11.43
N GLY A 348 -21.36 -53.11 -12.71
CA GLY A 348 -20.51 -53.10 -13.92
C GLY A 348 -21.22 -52.57 -15.19
N PRO A 349 -21.17 -53.31 -16.32
CA PRO A 349 -20.23 -52.93 -17.39
C PRO A 349 -20.84 -52.45 -18.72
N THR A 350 -19.95 -52.17 -19.69
CA THR A 350 -20.14 -51.92 -21.15
C THR A 350 -20.21 -50.45 -21.64
N ALA A 351 -19.05 -49.94 -22.07
CA ALA A 351 -18.87 -48.98 -23.17
C ALA A 351 -17.41 -49.09 -23.70
N PRO A 352 -17.10 -48.78 -24.99
CA PRO A 352 -15.83 -49.20 -25.60
C PRO A 352 -14.60 -48.35 -25.24
N GLN A 353 -13.42 -48.96 -25.35
CA GLN A 353 -12.13 -48.25 -25.35
C GLN A 353 -11.95 -47.45 -26.64
N LEU A 354 -11.44 -46.22 -26.54
CA LEU A 354 -10.73 -45.55 -27.62
C LEU A 354 -9.31 -45.19 -27.15
N THR A 355 -8.33 -45.48 -28.00
CA THR A 355 -6.91 -45.49 -27.64
C THR A 355 -6.31 -44.09 -27.56
N ARG A 356 -5.57 -43.83 -26.49
CA ARG A 356 -4.70 -42.65 -26.35
C ARG A 356 -3.52 -42.78 -27.32
N GLN A 357 -3.62 -42.17 -28.49
CA GLN A 357 -2.46 -41.95 -29.36
C GLN A 357 -1.68 -40.71 -28.92
N GLU A 358 -0.36 -40.87 -28.78
CA GLU A 358 0.57 -39.74 -28.72
C GLU A 358 0.91 -39.32 -30.15
N SER A 359 0.76 -38.03 -30.49
CA SER A 359 1.15 -37.52 -31.81
C SER A 359 1.89 -36.18 -31.72
N THR A 360 3.21 -36.27 -31.87
CA THR A 360 4.09 -35.23 -32.44
C THR A 360 3.98 -33.80 -31.90
N ARG A 361 4.88 -33.50 -30.97
CA ARG A 361 5.58 -32.20 -30.86
C ARG A 361 5.87 -31.62 -32.26
N ARG A 362 5.33 -30.45 -32.58
CA ARG A 362 5.71 -29.64 -33.77
C ARG A 362 6.21 -28.27 -33.33
N GLU A 363 7.12 -27.71 -34.13
CA GLU A 363 8.03 -26.65 -33.70
C GLU A 363 7.37 -25.28 -33.43
N ALA A 364 8.12 -24.45 -32.71
CA ALA A 364 7.80 -23.04 -32.57
C ALA A 364 7.83 -22.34 -33.93
N ASN A 365 6.80 -21.55 -34.23
CA ASN A 365 6.82 -20.62 -35.35
C ASN A 365 6.63 -19.19 -34.84
N ASN A 366 7.52 -18.30 -35.28
CA ASN A 366 7.59 -16.91 -34.80
C ASN A 366 6.53 -16.06 -35.51
N SER A 367 5.60 -15.47 -34.77
CA SER A 367 4.55 -14.60 -35.33
C SER A 367 4.27 -13.42 -34.42
N LYS A 368 4.45 -12.21 -34.97
CA LYS A 368 4.21 -10.93 -34.28
C LYS A 368 2.73 -10.55 -34.29
N MET A 369 2.41 -9.58 -33.42
CA MET A 369 1.13 -8.82 -33.34
C MET A 369 -0.09 -9.61 -32.89
N GLY A 370 -1.00 -8.94 -32.17
CA GLY A 370 -2.41 -9.35 -32.18
C GLY A 370 -3.21 -9.09 -30.91
N ASN A 371 -2.87 -9.75 -29.79
CA ASN A 371 -3.80 -9.82 -28.65
C ASN A 371 -3.38 -8.92 -27.47
N SER A 372 -4.04 -7.76 -27.35
CA SER A 372 -3.76 -6.74 -26.34
C SER A 372 -4.53 -6.99 -25.03
N GLU A 373 -4.16 -8.07 -24.32
CA GLU A 373 -4.71 -8.53 -23.02
C GLU A 373 -5.26 -7.39 -22.13
N LYS A 374 -6.58 -7.23 -22.03
CA LYS A 374 -7.23 -5.99 -21.58
C LYS A 374 -7.14 -5.74 -20.07
N HIS A 375 -6.67 -6.72 -19.30
CA HIS A 375 -6.71 -6.75 -17.84
C HIS A 375 -5.29 -6.91 -17.24
N CYS A 376 -5.08 -6.41 -16.02
CA CYS A 376 -3.87 -6.66 -15.26
C CYS A 376 -3.77 -8.14 -14.83
N ASN A 377 -2.74 -8.87 -15.23
CA ASN A 377 -2.57 -10.30 -14.89
C ASN A 377 -2.51 -10.60 -13.37
N LEU A 378 -2.33 -9.60 -12.50
CA LEU A 378 -2.25 -9.79 -11.04
C LEU A 378 -3.50 -9.35 -10.26
N CYS A 379 -4.38 -8.53 -10.85
CA CYS A 379 -5.57 -8.01 -10.16
C CYS A 379 -6.77 -7.76 -11.09
N LEU A 380 -6.73 -8.28 -12.32
CA LEU A 380 -7.76 -8.18 -13.36
C LEU A 380 -8.25 -6.76 -13.71
N PHE A 381 -7.58 -5.72 -13.22
CA PHE A 381 -7.90 -4.32 -13.50
C PHE A 381 -7.93 -4.03 -15.00
N HIS A 382 -9.08 -3.61 -15.53
CA HIS A 382 -9.28 -3.27 -16.94
C HIS A 382 -8.54 -1.97 -17.31
N PHE A 383 -7.65 -2.05 -18.30
CA PHE A 383 -6.86 -0.90 -18.76
C PHE A 383 -7.73 0.08 -19.56
N THR A 384 -7.83 1.33 -19.07
CA THR A 384 -8.53 2.42 -19.77
C THR A 384 -7.54 3.26 -20.59
N LEU A 385 -8.04 4.17 -21.43
CA LEU A 385 -7.20 5.13 -22.17
C LEU A 385 -6.34 6.03 -21.25
N PHE A 386 -6.79 6.22 -20.01
CA PHE A 386 -6.07 7.01 -19.00
C PHE A 386 -5.22 6.11 -18.06
N ASP A 387 -5.71 4.91 -17.73
CA ASP A 387 -5.04 3.94 -16.87
C ASP A 387 -4.10 3.02 -17.67
N ARG A 388 -2.97 3.59 -18.10
CA ARG A 388 -2.00 2.94 -19.00
C ARG A 388 -1.48 1.60 -18.47
N ARG A 389 -1.51 0.59 -19.36
CA ARG A 389 -0.82 -0.69 -19.21
C ARG A 389 0.68 -0.52 -18.97
N HIS A 390 1.25 -1.36 -18.12
CA HIS A 390 2.70 -1.59 -18.02
C HIS A 390 2.99 -3.07 -18.26
N HIS A 391 4.26 -3.42 -18.49
CA HIS A 391 4.69 -4.82 -18.61
C HIS A 391 5.78 -5.10 -17.58
N CYS A 392 5.73 -6.26 -16.95
CA CYS A 392 6.82 -6.71 -16.07
C CYS A 392 8.08 -6.97 -16.91
N ARG A 393 9.23 -6.37 -16.57
CA ARG A 393 10.45 -6.62 -17.33
C ARG A 393 11.09 -7.99 -17.03
N MET A 394 10.64 -8.68 -15.98
CA MET A 394 11.07 -10.05 -15.64
C MET A 394 10.16 -11.15 -16.22
N CYS A 395 8.82 -11.03 -16.12
CA CYS A 395 7.87 -12.06 -16.57
C CYS A 395 6.92 -11.64 -17.70
N HIS A 396 7.09 -10.42 -18.25
CA HIS A 396 6.42 -9.85 -19.42
C HIS A 396 4.89 -9.65 -19.37
N ARG A 397 4.21 -10.23 -18.38
CA ARG A 397 2.80 -9.98 -18.01
C ARG A 397 2.43 -8.50 -18.03
N ALA A 398 1.23 -8.21 -18.55
CA ALA A 398 0.57 -6.91 -18.50
C ALA A 398 0.08 -6.60 -17.07
N VAL A 399 0.49 -5.46 -16.52
CA VAL A 399 0.25 -5.10 -15.11
C VAL A 399 -0.10 -3.62 -14.96
N CYS A 400 -0.96 -3.31 -13.99
CA CYS A 400 -1.29 -1.94 -13.62
C CYS A 400 -0.20 -1.31 -12.74
N ASN A 401 -0.20 0.01 -12.59
CA ASN A 401 0.81 0.73 -11.80
C ASN A 401 0.78 0.40 -10.29
N ALA A 402 -0.28 -0.20 -9.76
CA ALA A 402 -0.33 -0.67 -8.37
C ALA A 402 0.44 -2.00 -8.20
N CYS A 403 0.17 -2.99 -9.06
CA CYS A 403 0.79 -4.32 -9.03
C CYS A 403 2.19 -4.36 -9.71
N SER A 404 2.83 -3.21 -9.88
CA SER A 404 4.15 -3.09 -10.51
C SER A 404 4.94 -1.86 -10.07
N ARG A 405 4.80 -1.46 -8.80
CA ARG A 405 5.55 -0.31 -8.25
C ARG A 405 7.05 -0.58 -8.13
N ASP A 406 7.40 -1.84 -7.93
CA ASP A 406 8.73 -2.31 -7.62
C ASP A 406 9.67 -2.29 -8.83
N ARG A 407 10.96 -2.09 -8.55
CA ARG A 407 12.01 -2.04 -9.56
C ARG A 407 13.22 -2.84 -9.11
N LEU A 408 13.68 -3.75 -9.97
CA LEU A 408 14.87 -4.56 -9.74
C LEU A 408 15.91 -4.30 -10.82
N PHE A 409 17.20 -4.42 -10.49
CA PHE A 409 18.24 -4.53 -11.50
C PHE A 409 18.16 -5.93 -12.11
N LEU A 410 17.88 -5.99 -13.40
CA LEU A 410 17.79 -7.24 -14.16
C LEU A 410 19.07 -7.43 -14.99
N PRO A 411 19.54 -8.67 -15.23
CA PRO A 411 20.70 -8.95 -16.07
C PRO A 411 20.62 -8.22 -17.43
N GLY A 412 21.74 -7.65 -17.86
CA GLY A 412 21.82 -6.86 -19.09
C GLY A 412 21.17 -5.47 -19.03
N SER A 413 20.75 -4.98 -17.85
CA SER A 413 20.17 -3.63 -17.71
C SER A 413 20.96 -2.72 -16.77
N SER A 414 21.39 -1.57 -17.29
CA SER A 414 22.10 -0.52 -16.56
C SER A 414 21.23 0.32 -15.61
N THR A 415 19.92 0.04 -15.52
CA THR A 415 18.97 0.80 -14.68
C THR A 415 17.89 -0.10 -14.08
N ALA A 416 17.37 0.24 -12.90
CA ALA A 416 16.36 -0.56 -12.20
C ALA A 416 15.03 -0.64 -13.00
N GLN A 417 14.74 -1.83 -13.50
CA GLN A 417 13.61 -2.12 -14.38
C GLN A 417 12.33 -2.40 -13.60
N ARG A 418 11.18 -1.95 -14.11
CA ARG A 418 9.87 -2.22 -13.51
C ARG A 418 9.58 -3.72 -13.53
N VAL A 419 9.29 -4.29 -12.36
CA VAL A 419 8.77 -5.67 -12.22
C VAL A 419 7.34 -5.64 -11.69
N CYS A 420 6.66 -6.78 -11.65
CA CYS A 420 5.39 -6.93 -10.96
C CYS A 420 5.62 -7.35 -9.50
N THR A 421 4.63 -7.19 -8.63
CA THR A 421 4.77 -7.52 -7.20
C THR A 421 5.16 -8.98 -6.95
N GLU A 422 4.64 -9.95 -7.72
CA GLU A 422 5.10 -11.35 -7.63
C GLU A 422 6.60 -11.51 -7.95
N CYS A 423 7.08 -10.89 -9.03
CA CYS A 423 8.50 -10.95 -9.41
C CYS A 423 9.41 -10.14 -8.48
N ALA A 424 8.86 -9.21 -7.71
CA ALA A 424 9.59 -8.47 -6.68
C ALA A 424 9.78 -9.30 -5.40
N THR A 425 8.86 -10.22 -5.10
CA THR A 425 8.87 -11.04 -3.88
C THR A 425 9.43 -12.45 -4.07
N GLU A 426 9.07 -13.12 -5.17
CA GLU A 426 9.47 -14.52 -5.44
C GLU A 426 10.65 -14.65 -6.42
N GLY A 427 11.06 -13.55 -7.07
CA GLY A 427 12.16 -13.54 -8.03
C GLY A 427 11.87 -14.26 -9.36
N PRO A 428 12.92 -14.62 -10.14
CA PRO A 428 12.76 -15.28 -11.42
C PRO A 428 12.41 -16.77 -11.24
N ARG A 429 11.12 -17.13 -11.40
CA ARG A 429 10.67 -18.53 -11.43
C ARG A 429 11.33 -19.28 -12.60
N ALA A 430 11.98 -20.40 -12.33
CA ALA A 430 12.55 -21.26 -13.36
C ALA A 430 11.42 -22.00 -14.13
N ASN A 431 11.33 -21.76 -15.44
CA ASN A 431 10.65 -22.68 -16.34
C ASN A 431 11.55 -23.90 -16.56
N ASN A 432 10.99 -25.11 -16.59
CA ASN A 432 11.75 -26.35 -16.75
C ASN A 432 12.38 -26.49 -18.15
N GLN A 433 13.62 -26.01 -18.28
CA GLN A 433 14.61 -26.44 -19.27
C GLN A 433 16.01 -25.96 -18.84
N ALA A 434 16.86 -26.90 -18.41
CA ALA A 434 18.28 -26.70 -18.14
C ALA A 434 19.10 -27.53 -19.16
N PRO A 435 20.38 -27.18 -19.40
CA PRO A 435 21.43 -27.75 -18.55
C PRO A 435 22.42 -26.72 -17.96
N THR A 436 22.69 -26.90 -16.66
CA THR A 436 23.97 -26.69 -15.94
C THR A 436 25.02 -25.69 -16.47
N GLN A 437 25.20 -24.58 -15.74
CA GLN A 437 26.50 -23.98 -15.36
C GLN A 437 26.37 -23.34 -13.95
N PRO A 438 27.47 -23.16 -13.18
CA PRO A 438 27.41 -22.70 -11.79
C PRO A 438 27.13 -21.19 -11.65
N VAL A 439 26.52 -20.81 -10.53
CA VAL A 439 26.02 -19.44 -10.26
C VAL A 439 26.99 -18.67 -9.35
N PRO A 440 27.42 -17.44 -9.69
CA PRO A 440 28.14 -16.57 -8.76
C PRO A 440 27.22 -16.07 -7.64
N SER A 441 27.70 -16.05 -6.40
CA SER A 441 26.97 -15.49 -5.26
C SER A 441 26.96 -13.96 -5.28
N TYR A 442 25.78 -13.36 -5.28
CA TYR A 442 25.62 -11.90 -5.18
C TYR A 442 25.46 -11.47 -3.71
N PRO A 443 26.29 -10.53 -3.19
CA PRO A 443 26.24 -10.12 -1.80
C PRO A 443 25.01 -9.26 -1.48
N ARG A 444 24.25 -9.65 -0.45
CA ARG A 444 23.15 -8.86 0.12
C ARG A 444 23.73 -7.80 1.05
N ILE A 445 23.70 -6.52 0.63
CA ILE A 445 24.25 -5.42 1.43
C ILE A 445 23.27 -5.05 2.55
N ASN A 446 23.47 -5.64 3.73
CA ASN A 446 23.03 -5.05 4.99
C ASN A 446 23.93 -3.85 5.33
N ARG A 447 23.41 -2.87 6.09
CA ARG A 447 24.24 -1.95 6.88
C ARG A 447 23.62 -1.73 8.26
N THR A 448 24.34 -2.16 9.29
CA THR A 448 24.17 -1.70 10.67
C THR A 448 24.88 -0.36 10.86
N ALA A 449 24.57 0.34 11.95
CA ALA A 449 25.40 1.43 12.46
C ALA A 449 26.44 0.88 13.46
N SER A 450 27.58 1.57 13.62
CA SER A 450 27.97 2.19 14.90
C SER A 450 29.38 2.80 14.87
N ASP A 451 29.59 3.74 15.79
CA ASP A 451 30.84 4.20 16.41
C ASP A 451 31.87 5.01 15.60
N ALA A 452 32.72 5.71 16.36
CA ALA A 452 33.68 6.74 15.95
C ALA A 452 34.85 6.80 16.96
N VAL A 453 35.98 7.46 16.61
CA VAL A 453 36.85 8.30 17.47
C VAL A 453 38.17 8.70 16.76
N ALA A 454 38.47 10.01 16.78
CA ALA A 454 39.76 10.74 16.80
C ALA A 454 40.96 10.46 15.84
N THR A 455 41.53 11.57 15.32
CA THR A 455 43.00 11.89 15.11
C THR A 455 43.85 11.09 14.10
N THR A 456 44.89 11.60 13.40
CA THR A 456 45.58 12.93 13.39
C THR A 456 46.27 13.24 12.03
N ASN A 457 46.71 14.49 11.85
CA ASN A 457 47.44 15.16 10.73
C ASN A 457 48.58 14.40 10.00
N SER A 458 48.86 14.81 8.74
CA SER A 458 50.17 15.37 8.28
C SER A 458 50.11 15.99 6.86
N SER A 459 51.11 16.82 6.49
CA SER A 459 51.27 17.59 5.23
C SER A 459 52.06 16.82 4.13
N SER A 460 52.53 17.29 2.95
CA SER A 460 52.70 18.58 2.20
C SER A 460 53.25 18.22 0.77
N ASP A 461 53.40 19.05 -0.28
CA ASP A 461 52.84 20.33 -0.81
C ASP A 461 53.45 20.60 -2.24
N MET A 462 53.05 21.66 -2.98
CA MET A 462 53.66 22.22 -4.23
C MET A 462 53.59 21.37 -5.54
N SER A 463 53.64 21.90 -6.80
CA SER A 463 53.64 23.27 -7.36
C SER A 463 53.29 23.32 -8.89
N GLN A 464 52.80 24.47 -9.40
CA GLN A 464 53.03 25.15 -10.74
C GLN A 464 52.93 24.39 -12.11
N ALA A 465 52.75 25.01 -13.31
CA ALA A 465 52.04 26.23 -13.78
C ALA A 465 52.07 26.40 -15.35
N ARG A 466 50.96 26.86 -15.99
CA ARG A 466 50.87 27.63 -17.30
C ARG A 466 51.30 26.89 -18.62
N ASN A 467 51.04 27.30 -19.88
CA ASN A 467 50.32 28.44 -20.53
C ASN A 467 49.97 28.19 -22.04
N ARG A 468 49.06 28.99 -22.64
CA ARG A 468 48.92 29.36 -24.10
C ARG A 468 48.56 28.24 -25.14
N SER A 469 48.08 28.49 -26.38
CA SER A 469 47.32 29.61 -27.01
C SER A 469 46.78 29.24 -28.43
N ASP A 470 45.85 30.07 -28.93
CA ASP A 470 45.72 30.57 -30.33
C ASP A 470 44.61 30.11 -31.32
N THR A 471 44.57 30.77 -32.50
CA THR A 471 43.34 31.23 -33.19
C THR A 471 43.35 31.01 -34.72
N GLN A 472 42.16 31.09 -35.36
CA GLN A 472 41.85 31.42 -36.77
C GLN A 472 41.17 30.35 -37.65
N MET A 473 40.63 30.79 -38.80
CA MET A 473 39.66 30.12 -39.67
C MET A 473 40.26 29.74 -41.05
N SER A 474 39.80 28.65 -41.67
CA SER A 474 39.18 28.68 -43.02
C SER A 474 38.80 27.28 -43.57
N ASN A 475 37.90 27.29 -44.57
CA ASN A 475 37.63 26.29 -45.60
C ASN A 475 37.30 24.80 -45.26
N GLN A 476 36.00 24.50 -45.40
CA GLN A 476 35.42 23.37 -46.17
C GLN A 476 36.03 21.95 -46.08
N GLY A 477 35.26 20.99 -45.50
CA GLY A 477 35.09 19.67 -46.12
C GLY A 477 35.10 18.39 -45.25
N ARG A 478 33.91 17.77 -45.11
CA ARG A 478 33.66 16.30 -45.12
C ARG A 478 33.94 15.41 -43.86
N SER A 479 32.85 15.11 -43.14
CA SER A 479 32.46 13.81 -42.53
C SER A 479 33.21 13.12 -41.35
N GLU A 480 32.50 13.00 -40.21
CA GLU A 480 32.32 11.79 -39.32
C GLU A 480 33.52 11.15 -38.55
N SER A 481 33.43 10.59 -37.32
CA SER A 481 32.44 10.72 -36.21
C SER A 481 32.88 10.11 -34.83
N ASN A 482 32.70 10.86 -33.72
CA ASN A 482 32.21 10.47 -32.35
C ASN A 482 33.01 9.63 -31.26
N ALA A 483 33.59 10.35 -30.27
CA ALA A 483 33.42 10.30 -28.77
C ALA A 483 33.69 9.09 -27.80
N GLN A 484 34.19 9.40 -26.57
CA GLN A 484 33.98 8.75 -25.22
C GLN A 484 34.65 9.55 -24.05
N PRO A 485 33.98 9.93 -22.91
CA PRO A 485 34.56 9.77 -21.53
C PRO A 485 33.59 9.83 -20.28
N PRO A 486 34.09 9.65 -19.01
CA PRO A 486 33.42 9.89 -17.68
C PRO A 486 33.88 11.22 -16.98
N GLN A 487 33.57 11.69 -15.73
CA GLN A 487 32.70 11.35 -14.55
C GLN A 487 32.38 12.67 -13.72
N ASN A 488 32.02 12.66 -12.40
CA ASN A 488 31.32 13.79 -11.72
C ASN A 488 31.49 14.01 -10.16
N SER A 489 31.17 15.22 -9.63
CA SER A 489 30.97 15.57 -8.17
C SER A 489 29.78 16.56 -7.94
N LYS A 490 29.53 17.08 -6.70
CA LYS A 490 28.27 17.79 -6.30
C LYS A 490 28.48 19.02 -5.38
N LEU A 491 27.49 19.95 -5.28
CA LEU A 491 27.53 21.26 -4.56
C LEU A 491 26.30 21.47 -3.63
N SER A 492 26.33 22.45 -2.71
CA SER A 492 25.25 22.78 -1.74
C SER A 492 24.62 24.18 -1.94
N VAL A 493 23.56 24.55 -1.18
CA VAL A 493 23.06 25.95 -1.11
C VAL A 493 23.92 26.79 -0.17
N GLU A 494 24.47 26.16 0.87
CA GLU A 494 25.29 26.76 1.91
C GLU A 494 26.59 27.35 1.35
N ASP A 495 27.09 26.78 0.24
CA ASP A 495 28.15 27.29 -0.64
C ASP A 495 27.86 28.68 -1.26
N PHE A 496 26.72 29.32 -0.99
CA PHE A 496 26.33 30.58 -1.63
C PHE A 496 25.86 31.67 -0.65
N ASP A 497 26.20 32.92 -0.97
CA ASP A 497 25.57 34.13 -0.44
C ASP A 497 24.34 34.49 -1.29
N LEU A 498 23.21 34.77 -0.64
CA LEU A 498 21.96 35.11 -1.30
C LEU A 498 21.80 36.64 -1.41
N LEU A 499 21.93 37.20 -2.62
CA LEU A 499 22.04 38.65 -2.82
C LEU A 499 20.68 39.35 -3.02
N LYS A 500 19.88 38.89 -4.01
CA LYS A 500 18.62 39.58 -4.38
C LYS A 500 17.63 38.63 -5.05
N VAL A 501 16.32 38.83 -4.87
CA VAL A 501 15.30 38.16 -5.70
C VAL A 501 15.27 38.82 -7.08
N ILE A 502 15.49 38.05 -8.14
CA ILE A 502 15.47 38.54 -9.54
C ILE A 502 14.30 37.99 -10.37
N GLY A 503 13.53 37.03 -9.85
CA GLY A 503 12.31 36.54 -10.49
C GLY A 503 11.40 35.75 -9.54
N LYS A 504 10.11 35.63 -9.89
CA LYS A 504 9.09 34.85 -9.16
C LYS A 504 8.17 34.12 -10.15
N GLY A 505 7.73 32.91 -9.84
CA GLY A 505 6.85 32.11 -10.70
C GLY A 505 6.08 31.01 -9.96
N ALA A 506 5.24 30.26 -10.67
CA ALA A 506 4.18 29.40 -10.12
C ALA A 506 4.60 28.23 -9.20
N PHE A 507 5.91 28.00 -9.04
CA PHE A 507 6.52 26.93 -8.22
C PHE A 507 7.71 27.41 -7.37
N GLY A 508 8.14 28.67 -7.47
CA GLY A 508 9.39 29.13 -6.84
C GLY A 508 9.84 30.55 -7.21
N LYS A 509 11.07 30.90 -6.83
CA LYS A 509 11.71 32.19 -7.07
C LYS A 509 13.10 32.01 -7.67
N VAL A 510 13.59 33.01 -8.41
CA VAL A 510 14.99 33.06 -8.87
C VAL A 510 15.75 34.10 -8.04
N MET A 511 16.90 33.69 -7.53
CA MET A 511 17.79 34.48 -6.68
C MET A 511 19.08 34.79 -7.43
N LEU A 512 19.58 36.01 -7.35
CA LEU A 512 20.97 36.32 -7.62
C LEU A 512 21.80 35.84 -6.42
N VAL A 513 22.86 35.09 -6.66
CA VAL A 513 23.73 34.49 -5.63
C VAL A 513 25.20 34.65 -5.98
N ARG A 514 26.07 34.61 -4.97
CA ARG A 514 27.54 34.59 -5.10
C ARG A 514 28.06 33.32 -4.46
N LYS A 515 29.04 32.63 -5.06
CA LYS A 515 29.63 31.44 -4.43
C LYS A 515 30.62 31.85 -3.32
N LYS A 516 30.46 31.29 -2.12
CA LYS A 516 31.44 31.33 -1.03
C LYS A 516 32.62 30.40 -1.34
N VAL A 517 33.79 30.74 -0.84
CA VAL A 517 35.02 29.95 -1.00
C VAL A 517 35.63 29.74 0.39
N PRO A 518 35.68 28.50 0.92
CA PRO A 518 36.25 28.25 2.25
C PRO A 518 37.75 28.55 2.32
N ASP A 519 38.52 28.10 1.33
CA ASP A 519 39.99 28.17 1.30
C ASP A 519 40.52 28.77 -0.01
N GLY A 520 40.38 30.10 -0.18
CA GLY A 520 41.21 31.00 -1.00
C GLY A 520 41.48 30.75 -2.50
N THR A 521 41.13 29.59 -3.07
CA THR A 521 41.78 29.03 -4.27
C THR A 521 40.93 29.05 -5.55
N SER A 522 39.76 29.69 -5.53
CA SER A 522 38.96 29.93 -6.73
C SER A 522 38.28 31.31 -6.72
N ASN A 523 37.96 31.84 -7.90
CA ASN A 523 37.67 33.27 -8.12
C ASN A 523 36.48 33.79 -7.28
N PRO A 524 36.71 34.65 -6.25
CA PRO A 524 35.73 34.97 -5.21
C PRO A 524 34.62 35.95 -5.62
N ASN A 525 34.54 36.30 -6.91
CA ASN A 525 33.59 37.27 -7.46
C ASN A 525 32.56 36.69 -8.44
N ALA A 526 32.48 35.36 -8.58
CA ALA A 526 31.49 34.73 -9.47
C ALA A 526 30.05 34.88 -8.94
N ILE A 527 29.19 35.48 -9.75
CA ILE A 527 27.76 35.73 -9.48
C ILE A 527 26.93 34.87 -10.44
N TYR A 528 25.84 34.28 -9.94
CA TYR A 528 25.00 33.33 -10.64
C TYR A 528 23.50 33.56 -10.38
N ALA A 529 22.64 32.96 -11.21
CA ALA A 529 21.20 32.86 -11.00
C ALA A 529 20.81 31.48 -10.44
N MET A 530 20.37 31.43 -9.18
CA MET A 530 19.85 30.24 -8.51
C MET A 530 18.32 30.19 -8.57
N LYS A 531 17.77 29.21 -9.30
CA LYS A 531 16.32 28.90 -9.28
C LYS A 531 15.99 28.07 -8.03
N VAL A 532 15.07 28.54 -7.19
CA VAL A 532 14.69 27.91 -5.90
C VAL A 532 13.22 27.49 -5.93
N LEU A 533 12.97 26.16 -5.92
CA LEU A 533 11.64 25.54 -6.00
C LEU A 533 11.22 24.93 -4.66
N LYS A 534 10.00 25.22 -4.17
CA LYS A 534 9.49 24.66 -2.89
C LYS A 534 9.06 23.20 -3.05
N LYS A 535 9.65 22.30 -2.25
CA LYS A 535 9.43 20.83 -2.30
C LYS A 535 7.96 20.43 -2.25
N ALA A 536 7.23 20.85 -1.22
CA ALA A 536 5.80 20.59 -1.09
C ALA A 536 4.98 21.07 -2.30
N SER A 537 5.31 22.23 -2.88
CA SER A 537 4.57 22.82 -4.01
C SER A 537 4.79 22.10 -5.34
N VAL A 538 5.93 21.43 -5.53
CA VAL A 538 6.21 20.60 -6.72
C VAL A 538 5.54 19.23 -6.59
N PHE A 539 5.55 18.63 -5.40
CA PHE A 539 4.87 17.36 -5.11
C PHE A 539 3.34 17.50 -5.18
N ALA A 540 2.75 18.49 -4.49
CA ALA A 540 1.29 18.67 -4.44
C ALA A 540 0.64 18.96 -5.81
N LYS A 541 1.41 19.48 -6.79
CA LYS A 541 0.96 19.72 -8.17
C LYS A 541 1.36 18.60 -9.15
N ASN A 542 1.89 17.47 -8.65
CA ASN A 542 2.37 16.32 -9.43
C ASN A 542 3.43 16.65 -10.51
N GLN A 543 4.22 17.72 -10.33
CA GLN A 543 5.18 18.19 -11.35
C GLN A 543 6.60 17.61 -11.19
N VAL A 544 6.82 16.67 -10.27
CA VAL A 544 8.15 16.12 -9.94
C VAL A 544 8.91 15.61 -11.17
N GLU A 545 8.24 14.89 -12.07
CA GLU A 545 8.88 14.39 -13.31
C GLU A 545 9.12 15.49 -14.34
N HIS A 546 8.29 16.55 -14.41
CA HIS A 546 8.58 17.71 -15.25
C HIS A 546 9.79 18.50 -14.73
N THR A 547 9.94 18.67 -13.41
CA THR A 547 11.13 19.30 -12.81
C THR A 547 12.41 18.48 -13.06
N LYS A 548 12.34 17.15 -12.97
CA LYS A 548 13.45 16.26 -13.37
C LYS A 548 13.76 16.36 -14.85
N SER A 549 12.74 16.46 -15.72
CA SER A 549 12.93 16.61 -17.17
C SER A 549 13.55 17.96 -17.54
N GLU A 550 13.07 19.07 -16.97
CA GLU A 550 13.65 20.42 -17.16
C GLU A 550 15.16 20.40 -16.83
N ARG A 551 15.50 19.88 -15.65
CA ARG A 551 16.89 19.71 -15.20
C ARG A 551 17.72 18.83 -16.13
N ARG A 552 17.14 17.75 -16.68
CA ARG A 552 17.84 16.84 -17.60
C ARG A 552 18.13 17.54 -18.93
N ILE A 553 17.13 18.22 -19.50
CA ILE A 553 17.24 18.98 -20.74
C ILE A 553 18.34 20.06 -20.61
N LEU A 554 18.31 20.86 -19.54
CA LEU A 554 19.29 21.93 -19.31
C LEU A 554 20.72 21.43 -18.97
N ARG A 555 20.88 20.16 -18.57
CA ARG A 555 22.19 19.52 -18.33
C ARG A 555 22.78 18.89 -19.59
N ASP A 556 21.91 18.50 -20.53
CA ASP A 556 22.24 17.71 -21.72
C ASP A 556 22.26 18.58 -23.01
N ILE A 557 22.08 19.90 -22.89
CA ILE A 557 22.30 20.91 -23.94
C ILE A 557 23.65 21.60 -23.75
N ASP A 558 24.42 21.77 -24.84
CA ASP A 558 25.54 22.70 -24.94
C ASP A 558 25.42 23.49 -26.25
N HIS A 559 25.17 24.80 -26.16
CA HIS A 559 24.94 25.68 -27.29
C HIS A 559 25.30 27.12 -26.88
N PRO A 560 25.93 27.96 -27.74
CA PRO A 560 26.35 29.31 -27.33
C PRO A 560 25.19 30.22 -26.88
N PHE A 561 23.97 29.99 -27.39
CA PHE A 561 22.75 30.70 -26.97
C PHE A 561 22.03 30.04 -25.77
N VAL A 562 22.51 28.91 -25.27
CA VAL A 562 21.97 28.16 -24.10
C VAL A 562 23.13 27.54 -23.30
N ARG A 563 23.84 28.37 -22.51
CA ARG A 563 24.88 27.92 -21.56
C ARG A 563 24.33 27.81 -20.14
N VAL A 564 24.72 26.75 -19.42
CA VAL A 564 24.27 26.45 -18.05
C VAL A 564 25.42 25.88 -17.22
N GLY A 565 25.56 26.30 -15.96
CA GLY A 565 26.55 25.79 -15.01
C GLY A 565 26.15 24.47 -14.34
N LYS A 566 27.13 23.63 -14.00
CA LYS A 566 26.90 22.33 -13.34
C LYS A 566 27.08 22.42 -11.83
N GLY A 567 25.96 22.34 -11.11
CA GLY A 567 25.87 22.29 -9.64
C GLY A 567 24.45 21.88 -9.23
N ASP A 568 24.30 21.21 -8.09
CA ASP A 568 23.01 20.66 -7.64
C ASP A 568 23.00 20.45 -6.13
N ASP A 569 22.18 21.22 -5.41
CA ASP A 569 21.79 20.91 -4.03
C ASP A 569 20.38 20.32 -3.95
N THR A 570 20.19 19.46 -2.96
CA THR A 570 18.95 18.73 -2.65
C THR A 570 18.52 18.87 -1.18
N SER A 571 19.01 19.88 -0.45
CA SER A 571 18.61 20.21 0.92
C SER A 571 17.09 20.38 1.08
N GLU A 572 16.56 20.10 2.28
CA GLU A 572 15.11 19.88 2.47
C GLU A 572 14.19 21.05 2.10
N ARG A 573 14.72 22.27 2.06
CA ARG A 573 13.95 23.49 1.76
C ARG A 573 13.80 23.75 0.25
N ALA A 574 14.49 23.00 -0.62
CA ALA A 574 14.43 23.11 -2.08
C ALA A 574 14.28 21.74 -2.79
N VAL A 575 14.05 21.74 -4.11
CA VAL A 575 13.98 20.50 -4.95
C VAL A 575 15.03 20.42 -6.05
N SER A 576 15.53 21.55 -6.53
CA SER A 576 16.68 21.61 -7.41
C SER A 576 17.28 22.99 -7.30
N VAL A 577 18.59 23.06 -7.16
CA VAL A 577 19.37 24.22 -7.57
C VAL A 577 19.77 23.97 -9.02
N CYS A 578 19.48 24.93 -9.90
CA CYS A 578 20.21 25.12 -11.15
C CYS A 578 20.93 26.46 -11.04
N VAL A 579 22.20 26.46 -11.45
CA VAL A 579 23.10 27.62 -11.41
C VAL A 579 23.37 28.00 -12.86
N VAL A 580 22.85 29.14 -13.29
CA VAL A 580 23.19 29.77 -14.59
C VAL A 580 24.16 30.92 -14.31
#